data_AF-A0A534T7F7-F1
#
_entry.id   AF-A0A534T7F7-F1
#
_cell.length_a   1.000
_cell.length_b   1.000
_cell.length_c   1.000
_cell.angle_alpha   90.00
_cell.angle_beta   90.00
_cell.angle_gamma   90.00
#
_symmetry.space_group_name_H-M   'P 1'
#
loop_
_entity.id
_entity.type
_entity.pdbx_description
1 polymer ?
#
loop_
_entity_poly.entity_id
_entity_poly.type
_entity_poly.pdbx_seq_one_letter_code
_entity_poly.pdbx_strand_id
1 'polypeptide(L)'
;MTGGYVNINSRDDLNRANYLVRDASFATRKTSLVYLVDDEAGTAPGPLLAFADHPDVDELVAVLRRPVPGLESALRHPKVRAVIAPSPGPALGALARIGLESARGDVLVLAYSDDTFSPRDLTKFLVYLRDADLVIGTRTTRQ
;
A
#
# COMPACT_ATOMS: atom_id res chain seq x y z
N MET A 1 13.77 32.24 -7.02
CA MET A 1 12.90 31.14 -6.55
C MET A 1 11.46 31.56 -6.75
N THR A 2 10.68 30.76 -7.47
CA THR A 2 9.22 30.94 -7.63
C THR A 2 8.53 29.86 -6.80
N GLY A 3 7.59 30.25 -5.94
CA GLY A 3 6.82 29.33 -5.09
C GLY A 3 5.39 29.83 -4.92
N GLY A 4 4.47 28.91 -4.60
CA GLY A 4 3.08 29.26 -4.28
C GLY A 4 2.96 29.79 -2.85
N TYR A 5 2.07 30.76 -2.63
CA TYR A 5 1.69 31.24 -1.31
C TYR A 5 0.21 30.96 -1.09
N VAL A 6 -0.12 30.40 0.07
CA VAL A 6 -1.50 30.22 0.53
C VAL A 6 -1.58 30.80 1.93
N ASN A 7 -2.49 31.76 2.14
CA ASN A 7 -2.76 32.31 3.46
C ASN A 7 -3.67 31.33 4.23
N ILE A 8 -3.30 30.96 5.46
CA ILE A 8 -4.01 29.97 6.27
C ILE A 8 -4.72 30.70 7.41
N ASN A 9 -6.03 30.89 7.29
CA ASN A 9 -6.86 31.48 8.35
C ASN A 9 -7.90 30.49 8.89
N SER A 10 -8.11 29.38 8.19
CA SER A 10 -9.11 28.36 8.51
C SER A 10 -8.58 26.95 8.25
N ARG A 11 -9.34 25.96 8.73
CA ARG A 11 -9.07 24.55 8.44
C ARG A 11 -9.22 24.22 6.96
N ASP A 12 -10.14 24.89 6.26
CA ASP A 12 -10.36 24.68 4.83
C ASP A 12 -9.19 25.23 4.02
N ASP A 13 -8.61 26.36 4.44
CA ASP A 13 -7.38 26.89 3.83
C ASP A 13 -6.22 25.91 4.00
N LEU A 14 -6.10 25.30 5.18
CA LEU A 14 -5.08 24.28 5.46
C LEU A 14 -5.27 23.03 4.58
N ASN A 15 -6.50 22.52 4.48
CA ASN A 15 -6.82 21.37 3.64
C ASN A 15 -6.50 21.67 2.16
N ARG A 16 -6.86 22.86 1.68
CA ARG A 16 -6.55 23.31 0.32
C ARG A 16 -5.04 23.44 0.09
N ALA A 17 -4.30 24.00 1.03
CA ALA A 17 -2.85 24.11 0.93
C ALA A 17 -2.19 22.73 0.86
N ASN A 18 -2.61 21.80 1.71
CA ASN A 18 -2.14 20.41 1.70
C ASN A 18 -2.45 19.72 0.36
N TYR A 19 -3.67 19.89 -0.16
CA TYR A 19 -4.04 19.37 -1.47
C TYR A 19 -3.12 19.88 -2.58
N LEU A 20 -2.90 21.19 -2.66
CA LEU A 20 -2.07 21.79 -3.71
C LEU A 20 -0.63 21.26 -3.68
N VAL A 21 -0.06 21.08 -2.48
CA VAL A 21 1.30 20.54 -2.31
C VAL A 21 1.36 19.06 -2.68
N ARG A 22 0.36 18.27 -2.26
CA ARG A 22 0.29 16.84 -2.55
C ARG A 22 0.07 16.60 -4.04
N ASP A 23 -0.90 17.26 -4.65
CA ASP A 23 -1.21 17.14 -6.07
C ASP A 23 0.01 17.50 -6.94
N ALA A 24 0.70 18.61 -6.64
CA ALA A 24 1.89 19.04 -7.38
C ALA A 24 3.05 18.04 -7.35
N SER A 25 3.15 17.22 -6.30
CA SER A 25 4.22 16.22 -6.13
C SER A 25 3.73 14.77 -6.27
N PHE A 26 2.44 14.54 -6.54
CA PHE A 26 1.86 13.21 -6.40
C PHE A 26 2.45 12.22 -7.41
N ALA A 27 2.63 12.67 -8.65
CA ALA A 27 3.13 11.83 -9.75
C ALA A 27 4.58 11.33 -9.55
N THR A 28 5.35 11.96 -8.66
CA THR A 28 6.73 11.55 -8.37
C THR A 28 6.84 10.61 -7.16
N ARG A 29 5.76 10.44 -6.39
CA ARG A 29 5.75 9.58 -5.20
C ARG A 29 5.78 8.11 -5.60
N LYS A 30 6.49 7.32 -4.82
CA LYS A 30 6.59 5.87 -4.98
C LYS A 30 5.61 5.14 -4.08
N THR A 31 4.89 4.17 -4.62
CA THR A 31 3.91 3.38 -3.87
C THR A 31 4.50 2.02 -3.51
N SER A 32 4.59 1.73 -2.22
CA SER A 32 4.87 0.38 -1.71
C SER A 32 3.58 -0.28 -1.21
N LEU A 33 3.21 -1.38 -1.84
CA LEU A 33 2.15 -2.25 -1.36
C LEU A 33 2.70 -3.26 -0.36
N VAL A 34 2.27 -3.17 0.89
CA VAL A 34 2.52 -4.15 1.94
C VAL A 34 1.40 -5.17 1.91
N TYR A 35 1.73 -6.39 1.51
CA TYR A 35 0.77 -7.49 1.33
C TYR A 35 1.02 -8.54 2.40
N LEU A 36 0.09 -8.64 3.36
CA LEU A 36 0.16 -9.62 4.44
C LEU A 36 -0.37 -10.95 3.94
N VAL A 37 0.49 -11.96 3.91
CA VAL A 37 0.13 -13.29 3.43
C VAL A 37 -0.34 -14.16 4.60
N ASP A 38 -1.55 -14.66 4.45
CA ASP A 38 -2.12 -15.74 5.24
C ASP A 38 -1.54 -17.09 4.78
N ASP A 39 -0.97 -17.83 5.72
CA ASP A 39 -0.30 -19.11 5.47
C ASP A 39 -1.16 -20.33 5.81
N GLU A 40 -2.43 -20.14 6.22
CA GLU A 40 -3.37 -21.24 6.52
C GLU A 40 -4.15 -21.72 5.28
N ALA A 41 -4.37 -20.85 4.30
CA ALA A 41 -4.97 -21.20 3.02
C ALA A 41 -3.88 -21.32 1.96
N GLY A 42 -3.82 -22.42 1.22
CA GLY A 42 -2.84 -22.62 0.13
C GLY A 42 -2.76 -21.37 -0.76
N THR A 43 -1.69 -20.58 -0.57
CA THR A 43 -1.63 -19.23 -1.12
C THR A 43 -1.33 -19.30 -2.62
N ALA A 44 -2.26 -18.85 -3.45
CA ALA A 44 -2.02 -18.73 -4.87
C ALA A 44 -1.14 -17.49 -5.16
N PRO A 45 -0.18 -17.57 -6.09
CA PRO A 45 0.62 -16.41 -6.49
C PRO A 45 -0.18 -15.37 -7.30
N GLY A 46 -1.38 -15.72 -7.78
CA GLY A 46 -2.21 -14.90 -8.67
C GLY A 46 -2.53 -13.50 -8.14
N PRO A 47 -3.10 -13.35 -6.93
CA PRO A 47 -3.39 -12.03 -6.36
C PRO A 47 -2.14 -11.16 -6.19
N LEU A 48 -1.04 -11.74 -5.71
CA LEU A 48 0.26 -11.07 -5.58
C LEU A 48 0.76 -10.53 -6.92
N LEU A 49 0.72 -11.36 -7.97
CA LEU A 49 1.11 -10.97 -9.32
C LEU A 49 0.19 -9.87 -9.87
N ALA A 50 -1.13 -10.00 -9.69
CA ALA A 50 -2.09 -8.99 -10.16
C ALA A 50 -1.87 -7.62 -9.51
N PHE A 51 -1.50 -7.57 -8.22
CA PHE A 51 -1.08 -6.34 -7.57
C PHE A 51 0.27 -5.84 -8.07
N ALA A 52 1.26 -6.72 -8.25
CA ALA A 52 2.58 -6.32 -8.71
C ALA A 52 2.58 -5.77 -10.16
N ASP A 53 1.73 -6.33 -11.03
CA ASP A 53 1.53 -5.88 -12.41
C ASP A 53 0.75 -4.55 -12.48
N HIS A 54 0.13 -4.13 -11.37
CA HIS A 54 -0.60 -2.87 -11.33
C HIS A 54 0.34 -1.68 -11.58
N PRO A 55 -0.02 -0.72 -12.47
CA PRO A 55 0.86 0.38 -12.86
C PRO A 55 1.20 1.31 -11.69
N ASP A 56 0.27 1.49 -10.75
CA ASP A 56 0.46 2.36 -9.58
C ASP A 56 1.25 1.70 -8.43
N VAL A 57 1.75 0.48 -8.59
CA VAL A 57 2.62 -0.20 -7.61
C VAL A 57 4.05 -0.16 -8.09
N ASP A 58 4.95 0.46 -7.32
CA ASP A 58 6.39 0.47 -7.60
C ASP A 58 7.11 -0.69 -6.91
N GLU A 59 6.68 -1.04 -5.69
CA GLU A 59 7.21 -2.14 -4.89
C GLU A 59 6.05 -2.90 -4.23
N LEU A 60 6.16 -4.23 -4.16
CA LEU A 60 5.30 -5.08 -3.36
C LEU A 60 6.15 -5.82 -2.32
N VAL A 61 5.84 -5.58 -1.05
CA VAL A 61 6.43 -6.28 0.10
C VAL A 61 5.48 -7.38 0.56
N ALA A 62 5.77 -8.62 0.18
CA ALA A 62 5.04 -9.80 0.62
C ALA A 62 5.52 -10.19 2.02
N VAL A 63 4.69 -9.96 3.04
CA VAL A 63 5.04 -10.20 4.43
C VAL A 63 4.55 -11.56 4.85
N LEU A 64 5.48 -12.44 5.21
CA LEU A 64 5.23 -13.85 5.49
C LEU A 64 5.56 -14.17 6.96
N ARG A 65 4.75 -15.01 7.61
CA ARG A 65 5.09 -15.55 8.94
C ARG A 65 6.22 -16.57 8.89
N ARG A 66 6.31 -17.27 7.75
CA ARG A 66 7.26 -18.34 7.44
C ARG A 66 7.35 -18.47 5.92
N PRO A 67 8.36 -19.16 5.36
CA PRO A 67 8.37 -19.50 3.94
C PRO A 67 7.08 -20.24 3.53
N VAL A 68 6.43 -19.80 2.45
CA VAL A 68 5.20 -20.39 1.92
C VAL A 68 5.49 -21.01 0.55
N PRO A 69 5.38 -22.35 0.40
CA PRO A 69 5.50 -23.01 -0.90
C PRO A 69 4.42 -22.53 -1.88
N GLY A 70 4.77 -22.39 -3.16
CA GLY A 70 3.84 -21.97 -4.22
C GLY A 70 3.90 -20.48 -4.58
N LEU A 71 4.61 -19.66 -3.80
CA LEU A 71 4.82 -18.24 -4.11
C LEU A 71 6.07 -17.97 -4.97
N GLU A 72 6.81 -19.00 -5.38
CA GLU A 72 8.09 -18.84 -6.06
C GLU A 72 7.96 -18.05 -7.38
N SER A 73 6.83 -18.18 -8.08
CA SER A 73 6.55 -17.38 -9.28
C SER A 73 6.36 -15.90 -8.98
N ALA A 74 5.60 -15.57 -7.93
CA ALA A 74 5.42 -14.20 -7.48
C ALA A 74 6.74 -13.57 -7.01
N LEU A 75 7.56 -14.32 -6.27
CA LEU A 75 8.85 -13.83 -5.77
C LEU A 75 9.91 -13.60 -6.86
N ARG A 76 9.71 -14.11 -8.08
CA ARG A 76 10.56 -13.79 -9.24
C ARG A 76 10.16 -12.48 -9.93
N HIS A 77 8.99 -11.92 -9.62
CA HIS A 77 8.55 -10.66 -10.21
C HIS A 77 9.43 -9.51 -9.72
N PRO A 78 9.91 -8.60 -10.59
CA PRO A 78 10.92 -7.59 -10.25
C PRO A 78 10.50 -6.60 -9.16
N LYS A 79 9.18 -6.39 -9.00
CA LYS A 79 8.65 -5.52 -7.96
C LYS A 79 8.38 -6.23 -6.63
N VAL A 80 8.41 -7.56 -6.60
CA VAL A 80 8.00 -8.33 -5.42
C VAL A 80 9.21 -8.69 -4.58
N ARG A 81 9.11 -8.46 -3.27
CA ARG A 81 10.11 -8.87 -2.29
C ARG A 81 9.44 -9.52 -1.09
N ALA A 82 9.95 -10.68 -0.67
CA ALA A 82 9.53 -11.32 0.57
C ALA A 82 10.18 -10.66 1.79
N VAL A 83 9.41 -10.48 2.85
CA VAL A 83 9.89 -10.20 4.20
C VAL A 83 9.32 -11.27 5.12
N ILE A 84 10.20 -12.08 5.69
CA ILE A 84 9.80 -13.14 6.61
C ILE A 84 9.96 -12.61 8.03
N ALA A 85 8.94 -12.81 8.86
CA ALA A 85 8.99 -12.43 10.26
C ALA A 85 10.20 -13.08 10.96
N PRO A 86 10.92 -12.33 11.82
CA PRO A 86 12.15 -12.82 12.47
C PRO A 86 11.87 -13.89 13.53
N SER A 87 10.62 -13.99 14.00
CA SER A 87 10.17 -14.99 14.96
C SER A 87 8.90 -15.68 14.46
N PRO A 88 8.68 -16.95 14.84
CA PRO A 88 7.47 -17.68 14.46
C PRO A 88 6.23 -17.11 15.17
N GLY A 89 5.09 -17.16 14.48
CA GLY A 89 3.77 -16.84 15.05
C GLY A 89 3.52 -15.39 15.47
N PRO A 90 4.04 -14.35 14.78
CA PRO A 90 3.74 -12.96 15.17
C PRO A 90 2.24 -12.67 15.08
N ALA A 91 1.69 -11.86 15.98
CA ALA A 91 0.33 -11.37 15.81
C ALA A 91 0.19 -10.54 14.51
N LEU A 92 -1.02 -10.41 13.97
CA LEU A 92 -1.26 -9.71 12.71
C LEU A 92 -0.72 -8.27 12.71
N GLY A 93 -0.91 -7.54 13.82
CA GLY A 93 -0.38 -6.17 13.95
C GLY A 93 1.14 -6.11 13.93
N ALA A 94 1.83 -7.11 14.48
CA ALA A 94 3.29 -7.19 14.42
C ALA A 94 3.77 -7.48 12.98
N LEU A 95 3.04 -8.33 12.24
CA LEU A 95 3.30 -8.60 10.84
C LEU A 95 3.09 -7.34 9.97
N ALA A 96 2.00 -6.61 10.20
CA ALA A 96 1.73 -5.33 9.55
C ALA A 96 2.87 -4.33 9.80
N ARG A 97 3.32 -4.20 11.05
CA ARG A 97 4.43 -3.31 11.42
C ARG A 97 5.71 -3.68 10.69
N ILE A 98 6.10 -4.95 10.68
CA ILE A 98 7.29 -5.43 9.96
C ILE A 98 7.21 -5.06 8.48
N GLY A 99 6.05 -5.23 7.86
CA GLY A 99 5.81 -4.85 6.47
C GLY A 99 5.98 -3.36 6.21
N LEU A 100 5.33 -2.53 7.03
CA LEU A 100 5.39 -1.07 6.92
C LEU A 100 6.80 -0.54 7.16
N GLU A 101 7.53 -1.05 8.16
CA GLU A 101 8.92 -0.70 8.45
C GLU A 101 9.89 -1.15 7.33
N SER A 102 9.51 -2.17 6.56
CA SER A 102 10.31 -2.70 5.46
C SER A 102 10.06 -2.02 4.11
N ALA A 103 8.96 -1.29 3.97
CA ALA A 103 8.56 -0.61 2.74
C ALA A 103 9.42 0.63 2.48
N ARG A 104 9.61 0.99 1.20
CA ARG A 104 10.54 2.07 0.79
C ARG A 104 9.87 3.25 0.10
N GLY A 105 8.60 3.12 -0.25
CA GLY A 105 7.82 4.15 -0.94
C GLY A 105 7.36 5.28 -0.03
N ASP A 106 6.96 6.39 -0.66
CA ASP A 106 6.36 7.55 0.00
C ASP A 106 4.90 7.31 0.37
N VAL A 107 4.22 6.43 -0.38
CA VAL A 107 2.84 6.02 -0.14
C VAL A 107 2.83 4.54 0.23
N LEU A 108 2.25 4.24 1.38
CA LEU A 108 2.12 2.88 1.88
C LEU A 108 0.68 2.40 1.72
N VAL A 109 0.50 1.25 1.10
CA VAL A 109 -0.80 0.59 0.97
C VAL A 109 -0.72 -0.73 1.74
N LEU A 110 -1.68 -1.00 2.62
CA LEU A 110 -1.74 -2.24 3.38
C LEU A 110 -2.91 -3.09 2.89
N ALA A 111 -2.62 -4.34 2.50
CA ALA A 111 -3.63 -5.31 2.09
C ALA A 111 -3.38 -6.66 2.75
N TYR A 112 -4.45 -7.44 2.93
CA TYR A 112 -4.42 -8.80 3.46
C TYR A 112 -4.82 -9.80 2.36
N SER A 113 -4.28 -11.01 2.40
CA SER A 113 -4.53 -12.04 1.38
C SER A 113 -5.82 -12.83 1.58
N ASP A 114 -6.94 -12.14 1.82
CA ASP A 114 -8.29 -12.72 1.95
C ASP A 114 -9.22 -12.28 0.81
N ASP A 115 -8.66 -11.70 -0.26
CA ASP A 115 -9.38 -11.13 -1.39
C ASP A 115 -10.42 -10.04 -1.02
N THR A 116 -10.35 -9.46 0.19
CA THR A 116 -11.20 -8.32 0.58
C THR A 116 -10.88 -7.06 -0.26
N PHE A 117 -9.67 -6.98 -0.82
CA PHE A 117 -9.22 -5.86 -1.65
C PHE A 117 -8.82 -6.32 -3.05
N SER A 118 -9.39 -5.69 -4.08
CA SER A 118 -9.01 -5.93 -5.47
C SER A 118 -7.90 -4.97 -5.92
N PRO A 119 -6.94 -5.43 -6.74
CA PRO A 119 -5.99 -4.53 -7.42
C PRO A 119 -6.67 -3.39 -8.18
N ARG A 120 -7.89 -3.62 -8.69
CA ARG A 120 -8.65 -2.64 -9.48
C ARG A 120 -9.07 -1.40 -8.68
N ASP A 121 -9.16 -1.51 -7.36
CA ASP A 121 -9.58 -0.41 -6.49
C ASP A 121 -8.40 0.51 -6.12
N LEU A 122 -7.16 0.09 -6.38
CA LEU A 122 -5.95 0.78 -5.93
C LEU A 122 -5.86 2.20 -6.48
N THR A 123 -6.01 2.39 -7.79
CA THR A 123 -5.98 3.73 -8.41
C THR A 123 -6.99 4.67 -7.75
N LYS A 124 -8.20 4.17 -7.46
CA LYS A 124 -9.23 4.98 -6.80
C LYS A 124 -8.78 5.44 -5.42
N PHE A 125 -8.20 4.57 -4.60
CA PHE A 125 -7.71 4.95 -3.28
C PHE A 125 -6.58 5.97 -3.35
N LEU A 126 -5.63 5.79 -4.29
CA LEU A 126 -4.51 6.72 -4.45
C LEU A 126 -4.95 8.13 -4.84
N VAL A 127 -6.00 8.27 -5.66
CA VAL A 127 -6.54 9.59 -6.01
C VAL A 127 -6.99 10.37 -4.76
N TYR A 128 -7.63 9.71 -3.79
CA TYR A 128 -8.10 10.36 -2.56
C TYR A 128 -6.97 10.80 -1.62
N LEU A 129 -5.74 10.28 -1.75
CA LEU A 129 -4.59 10.72 -0.94
C LEU A 129 -4.14 12.16 -1.24
N ARG A 130 -4.63 12.77 -2.31
CA ARG A 130 -4.41 14.21 -2.55
C ARG A 130 -5.13 15.04 -1.50
N ASP A 131 -6.30 14.59 -1.06
CA ASP A 131 -7.16 15.29 -0.11
C ASP A 131 -7.03 14.79 1.34
N ALA A 132 -6.36 13.64 1.56
CA ALA A 132 -6.28 12.99 2.86
C ALA A 132 -4.89 12.43 3.17
N ASP A 133 -4.56 12.32 4.47
CA ASP A 133 -3.36 11.62 4.95
C ASP A 133 -3.54 10.10 4.99
N LEU A 134 -4.78 9.63 5.04
CA LEU A 134 -5.14 8.22 5.12
C LEU A 134 -6.45 7.98 4.37
N VAL A 135 -6.46 6.92 3.57
CA VAL A 135 -7.65 6.43 2.87
C VAL A 135 -7.95 5.03 3.37
N ILE A 136 -9.19 4.79 3.81
CA ILE A 136 -9.64 3.50 4.32
C ILE A 136 -10.69 2.95 3.36
N GLY A 137 -10.41 1.78 2.77
CA GLY A 137 -11.42 1.04 2.02
C GLY A 137 -12.44 0.41 2.96
N THR A 138 -13.71 0.54 2.62
CA THR A 138 -14.83 0.05 3.43
C THR A 138 -15.93 -0.50 2.53
N ARG A 139 -16.58 -1.56 3.00
CA ARG A 139 -17.72 -2.21 2.32
C ARG A 139 -19.07 -1.60 2.70
N THR A 140 -19.13 -0.74 3.71
CA THR A 140 -20.39 -0.27 4.31
C THR A 140 -20.80 1.13 3.87
N THR A 141 -19.96 1.84 3.12
CA THR A 141 -20.26 3.19 2.65
C THR A 141 -20.76 3.13 1.21
N ARG A 142 -22.04 3.46 1.01
CA ARG A 142 -22.57 3.76 -0.34
C ARG A 142 -22.19 5.19 -0.66
N GLN A 143 -21.29 5.38 -1.61
CA GLN A 143 -21.05 6.67 -2.27
C GLN A 143 -21.74 6.68 -3.62
#